data_AF-A0AAU8C968-F1
#
_entry.id   AF-A0AAU8C968-F1
#
_cell.length_a   1.000
_cell.length_b   1.000
_cell.length_c   1.000
_cell.angle_alpha   90.00
_cell.angle_beta   90.00
_cell.angle_gamma   90.00
#
_symmetry.space_group_name_H-M   'P 1'
#
loop_
_entity.id
_entity.type
_entity.pdbx_description
1 polymer ?
#
loop_
_entity_poly.entity_id
_entity_poly.type
_entity_poly.pdbx_seq_one_letter_code
_entity_poly.pdbx_strand_id
1 'polypeptide(L)'
;MGAGNTEPASLTGGNGNYEDAIADRAETVREVSGPLYDAHRDHVRALTEQFHGPEAVAGEELRDGEDAAALREYVRDYCADDVFPVLNDVGGGEDLSWNRFQRALRALVEALYLRAFQRYSAARDHFTRVNRQRREGKEALSDAEAAIDFDGDGGLAGEESPGEAVANAASIVEDAESEVAAAEEAVADAHFYYALAAAYQTEQGIEDAELEGVSLGDDPDWYLQDLRHERDRLATRVEWLRTDFERLADRR
;
A
#
# COMPACT_ATOMS: atom_id res chain seq x y z
N MET A 1 10.19 -7.33 -34.69
CA MET A 1 9.70 -7.41 -33.30
C MET A 1 9.31 -6.00 -32.92
N GLY A 2 8.01 -5.74 -32.78
CA GLY A 2 7.52 -4.39 -32.54
C GLY A 2 7.81 -4.00 -31.09
N ALA A 3 8.51 -2.89 -30.88
CA ALA A 3 8.47 -2.20 -29.61
C ALA A 3 7.02 -1.73 -29.42
N GLY A 4 6.28 -2.43 -28.56
CA GLY A 4 5.02 -1.89 -28.08
C GLY A 4 5.35 -0.61 -27.34
N ASN A 5 4.81 0.52 -27.79
CA ASN A 5 4.70 1.71 -26.96
C ASN A 5 3.75 1.36 -25.82
N THR A 6 4.25 0.71 -24.79
CA THR A 6 3.56 0.60 -23.51
C THR A 6 3.66 2.00 -22.89
N GLU A 7 2.53 2.66 -22.69
CA GLU A 7 2.52 3.92 -21.96
C GLU A 7 3.17 3.71 -20.58
N PRO A 8 3.95 4.68 -20.08
CA PRO A 8 4.57 4.56 -18.77
C PRO A 8 3.49 4.34 -17.69
N ALA A 9 3.79 3.51 -16.70
CA ALA A 9 2.85 3.25 -15.62
C ALA A 9 2.58 4.55 -14.86
N SER A 10 1.34 4.79 -14.46
CA SER A 10 0.99 5.94 -13.63
C SER A 10 0.18 5.49 -12.43
N LEU A 11 0.19 6.31 -11.36
CA LEU A 11 -0.66 6.16 -10.18
C LEU A 11 -2.14 5.95 -10.55
N THR A 12 -2.58 6.55 -11.67
CA THR A 12 -3.97 6.61 -12.10
C THR A 12 -4.32 5.71 -13.27
N GLY A 13 -3.31 5.10 -13.91
CA GLY A 13 -3.42 4.46 -15.23
C GLY A 13 -4.14 3.12 -15.28
N GLY A 14 -4.82 2.70 -14.21
CA GLY A 14 -5.44 1.38 -14.09
C GLY A 14 -4.45 0.27 -13.75
N ASN A 15 -4.94 -0.97 -13.61
CA ASN A 15 -4.16 -2.13 -13.18
C ASN A 15 -3.14 -2.54 -14.25
N GLY A 16 -1.96 -1.91 -14.23
CA GLY A 16 -0.79 -2.35 -14.97
C GLY A 16 -0.21 -3.62 -14.36
N ASN A 17 0.54 -4.40 -15.15
CA ASN A 17 1.35 -5.49 -14.60
C ASN A 17 2.58 -4.89 -13.88
N TYR A 18 2.36 -4.36 -12.68
CA TYR A 18 3.41 -3.72 -11.89
C TYR A 18 4.53 -4.70 -11.55
N GLU A 19 4.23 -5.98 -11.35
CA GLU A 19 5.23 -6.99 -11.01
C GLU A 19 6.26 -7.17 -12.14
N ASP A 20 5.81 -7.35 -13.38
CA ASP A 20 6.70 -7.41 -14.54
C ASP A 20 7.50 -6.12 -14.70
N ALA A 21 6.86 -4.95 -14.57
CA ALA A 21 7.54 -3.67 -14.70
C ALA A 21 8.62 -3.45 -13.62
N ILE A 22 8.34 -3.84 -12.36
CA ILE A 22 9.32 -3.79 -11.27
C ILE A 22 10.48 -4.75 -11.55
N ALA A 23 10.18 -5.95 -12.04
CA ALA A 23 11.19 -6.94 -12.40
C ALA A 23 12.11 -6.44 -13.53
N ASP A 24 11.55 -5.83 -14.56
CA ASP A 24 12.29 -5.24 -15.68
C ASP A 24 13.25 -4.12 -15.22
N ARG A 25 12.79 -3.26 -14.29
CA ARG A 25 13.63 -2.21 -13.71
C ARG A 25 14.72 -2.79 -12.82
N ALA A 26 14.40 -3.77 -11.99
CA ALA A 26 15.39 -4.49 -11.18
C ALA A 26 16.47 -5.16 -12.07
N GLU A 27 16.06 -5.76 -13.18
CA GLU A 27 16.99 -6.38 -14.13
C GLU A 27 17.88 -5.35 -14.81
N THR A 28 17.33 -4.19 -15.20
CA THR A 28 18.11 -3.08 -15.75
C THR A 28 19.25 -2.66 -14.80
N VAL A 29 19.00 -2.64 -13.50
CA VAL A 29 20.03 -2.31 -12.50
C VAL A 29 21.08 -3.42 -12.42
N ARG A 30 20.67 -4.69 -12.38
CA ARG A 30 21.59 -5.83 -12.35
C ARG A 30 22.49 -5.90 -13.57
N GLU A 31 21.94 -5.62 -14.75
CA GLU A 31 22.70 -5.56 -16.01
C GLU A 31 23.76 -4.45 -16.00
N VAL A 32 23.48 -3.34 -15.31
CA VAL A 32 24.48 -2.27 -15.12
C VAL A 32 25.52 -2.66 -14.08
N SER A 33 25.09 -3.14 -12.91
CA SER A 33 25.94 -3.62 -11.84
C SER A 33 25.15 -4.47 -10.84
N GLY A 34 25.48 -5.77 -10.78
CA GLY A 34 24.98 -6.69 -9.76
C GLY A 34 25.30 -6.23 -8.33
N PRO A 35 26.55 -5.84 -8.02
CA PRO A 35 26.91 -5.32 -6.70
C PRO A 35 26.09 -4.10 -6.27
N LEU A 36 25.82 -3.16 -7.19
CA LEU A 36 24.98 -2.00 -6.90
C LEU A 36 23.53 -2.41 -6.59
N TYR A 37 22.99 -3.36 -7.36
CA TYR A 37 21.65 -3.92 -7.10
C TYR A 37 21.57 -4.60 -5.72
N ASP A 38 22.57 -5.42 -5.38
CA ASP A 38 22.62 -6.13 -4.11
C ASP A 38 22.72 -5.16 -2.93
N ALA A 39 23.58 -4.15 -3.03
CA ALA A 39 23.72 -3.11 -2.01
C ALA A 39 22.39 -2.36 -1.80
N HIS A 40 21.75 -1.90 -2.88
CA HIS A 40 20.44 -1.27 -2.80
C HIS A 40 19.40 -2.20 -2.14
N ARG A 41 19.31 -3.46 -2.61
CA ARG A 41 18.36 -4.44 -2.09
C ARG A 41 18.53 -4.62 -0.59
N ASP A 42 19.75 -4.77 -0.11
CA ASP A 42 20.03 -5.08 1.29
C ASP A 42 19.71 -3.87 2.20
N HIS A 43 20.04 -2.65 1.76
CA HIS A 43 19.72 -1.43 2.52
C HIS A 43 18.24 -1.07 2.51
N VAL A 44 17.56 -1.18 1.36
CA VAL A 44 16.11 -0.98 1.29
C VAL A 44 15.39 -2.05 2.10
N ARG A 45 15.83 -3.30 2.04
CA ARG A 45 15.27 -4.37 2.87
C ARG A 45 15.44 -4.08 4.36
N ALA A 46 16.61 -3.64 4.80
CA ALA A 46 16.84 -3.27 6.20
C ALA A 46 15.92 -2.12 6.64
N LEU A 47 15.72 -1.11 5.80
CA LEU A 47 14.80 -0.01 6.10
C LEU A 47 13.33 -0.47 6.09
N THR A 48 12.93 -1.34 5.17
CA THR A 48 11.59 -1.96 5.16
C THR A 48 11.36 -2.80 6.42
N GLU A 49 12.35 -3.59 6.85
CA GLU A 49 12.26 -4.37 8.10
C GLU A 49 12.14 -3.46 9.34
N GLN A 50 12.82 -2.30 9.36
CA GLN A 50 12.65 -1.30 10.41
C GLN A 50 11.27 -0.64 10.36
N PHE A 51 10.77 -0.30 9.17
CA PHE A 51 9.47 0.31 8.95
C PHE A 51 8.31 -0.58 9.42
N HIS A 52 8.43 -1.89 9.27
CA HIS A 52 7.46 -2.89 9.76
C HIS A 52 7.81 -3.47 11.15
N GLY A 53 8.89 -3.00 11.77
CA GLY A 53 9.35 -3.51 13.05
C GLY A 53 8.52 -3.01 14.23
N PRO A 54 8.60 -3.64 15.41
CA PRO A 54 7.89 -3.20 16.61
C PRO A 54 8.42 -1.87 17.19
N GLU A 55 9.57 -1.40 16.71
CA GLU A 55 10.13 -0.07 16.99
C GLU A 55 9.85 0.91 15.83
N ALA A 56 8.90 0.61 14.94
CA ALA A 56 8.62 1.35 13.72
C ALA A 56 8.46 2.85 14.00
N VAL A 57 9.44 3.61 13.50
CA VAL A 57 9.40 5.07 13.54
C VAL A 57 8.48 5.55 12.42
N ALA A 58 7.44 6.31 12.80
CA ALA A 58 6.50 7.06 11.95
C ALA A 58 5.57 6.28 10.99
N GLY A 59 5.77 4.98 10.76
CA GLY A 59 4.97 4.19 9.81
C GLY A 59 3.63 3.65 10.33
N GLU A 60 3.60 3.18 11.59
CA GLU A 60 2.43 2.49 12.17
C GLU A 60 1.20 3.39 12.33
N GLU A 61 1.41 4.70 12.42
CA GLU A 61 0.33 5.67 12.58
C GLU A 61 0.49 6.76 11.52
N LEU A 62 0.27 6.45 10.24
CA LEU A 62 0.08 7.50 9.22
C LEU A 62 -1.27 8.23 9.41
N ARG A 63 -1.65 8.57 10.64
CA ARG A 63 -2.99 9.02 11.04
C ARG A 63 -3.35 10.37 10.43
N ASP A 64 -2.39 11.26 10.20
CA ASP A 64 -2.61 12.55 9.56
C ASP A 64 -1.53 12.99 8.54
N GLY A 65 -1.47 14.28 8.23
CA GLY A 65 -0.52 14.83 7.25
C GLY A 65 0.87 15.09 7.80
N GLU A 66 0.98 15.30 9.11
CA GLU A 66 2.26 15.47 9.79
C GLU A 66 3.00 14.14 9.83
N ASP A 67 2.29 13.01 10.00
CA ASP A 67 2.88 11.66 9.98
C ASP A 67 3.51 11.32 8.61
N ALA A 68 2.82 11.63 7.50
CA ALA A 68 3.36 11.41 6.16
C ALA A 68 4.55 12.34 5.84
N ALA A 69 4.60 13.54 6.42
CA ALA A 69 5.74 14.43 6.31
C ALA A 69 6.92 13.94 7.14
N ALA A 70 6.68 13.50 8.38
CA ALA A 70 7.67 12.91 9.26
C ALA A 70 8.27 11.62 8.67
N LEU A 71 7.45 10.75 8.06
CA LEU A 71 7.93 9.58 7.33
C LEU A 71 8.87 9.97 6.18
N ARG A 72 8.49 10.98 5.38
CA ARG A 72 9.33 11.46 4.27
C ARG A 72 10.65 12.03 4.76
N GLU A 73 10.64 12.78 5.85
CA GLU A 73 11.85 13.29 6.50
C GLU A 73 12.73 12.15 7.01
N TYR A 74 12.16 11.20 7.75
CA TYR A 74 12.88 10.03 8.26
C TYR A 74 13.54 9.21 7.13
N VAL A 75 12.78 8.88 6.09
CA VAL A 75 13.29 8.11 4.96
C VAL A 75 14.39 8.86 4.22
N ARG A 76 14.23 10.18 4.04
CA ARG A 76 15.25 11.03 3.42
C ARG A 76 16.54 11.01 4.24
N ASP A 77 16.45 11.21 5.54
CA ASP A 77 17.61 11.28 6.43
C ASP A 77 18.33 9.91 6.50
N TYR A 78 17.58 8.81 6.60
CA TYR A 78 18.13 7.45 6.52
C TYR A 78 18.83 7.20 5.17
N CYS A 79 18.21 7.59 4.06
CA CYS A 79 18.82 7.42 2.75
C CYS A 79 20.14 8.21 2.63
N ALA A 80 20.18 9.43 3.16
CA ALA A 80 21.36 10.28 3.15
C ALA A 80 22.51 9.70 3.99
N ASP A 81 22.20 9.13 5.15
CA ASP A 81 23.22 8.65 6.08
C ASP A 81 23.69 7.21 5.77
N ASP A 82 22.77 6.32 5.38
CA ASP A 82 23.03 4.88 5.32
C ASP A 82 23.01 4.29 3.91
N VAL A 83 22.33 4.93 2.95
CA VAL A 83 22.08 4.31 1.64
C VAL A 83 22.95 4.92 0.55
N PHE A 84 22.88 6.24 0.37
CA PHE A 84 23.61 6.94 -0.70
C PHE A 84 25.14 6.80 -0.57
N PRO A 85 25.75 6.90 0.64
CA PRO A 85 27.19 6.68 0.78
C PRO A 85 27.63 5.30 0.27
N VAL A 86 26.87 4.25 0.62
CA VAL A 86 27.17 2.88 0.18
C VAL A 86 27.01 2.72 -1.32
N LEU A 87 25.94 3.25 -1.91
CA LEU A 87 25.76 3.18 -3.37
C LEU A 87 26.86 3.93 -4.13
N ASN A 88 27.29 5.08 -3.62
CA ASN A 88 28.41 5.83 -4.18
C ASN A 88 29.73 5.07 -4.07
N ASP A 89 30.01 4.46 -2.92
CA ASP A 89 31.21 3.65 -2.70
C ASP A 89 31.24 2.42 -3.61
N VAL A 90 30.11 1.72 -3.76
CA VAL A 90 29.99 0.57 -4.67
C VAL A 90 30.15 1.02 -6.12
N GLY A 91 29.48 2.11 -6.52
CA GLY A 91 29.60 2.64 -7.87
C GLY A 91 31.02 3.07 -8.22
N GLY A 92 31.73 3.70 -7.28
CA GLY A 92 33.13 4.07 -7.42
C GLY A 92 34.07 2.86 -7.42
N GLY A 93 33.81 1.86 -6.56
CA GLY A 93 34.60 0.64 -6.47
C GLY A 93 34.50 -0.27 -7.70
N GLU A 94 33.36 -0.23 -8.40
CA GLU A 94 33.12 -0.95 -9.67
C GLU A 94 33.60 -0.17 -10.90
N ASP A 95 34.27 0.98 -10.73
CA ASP A 95 34.70 1.89 -11.81
C ASP A 95 33.56 2.23 -12.79
N LEU A 96 32.32 2.35 -12.29
CA LEU A 96 31.18 2.70 -13.14
C LEU A 96 31.35 4.11 -13.67
N SER A 97 31.16 4.29 -14.98
CA SER A 97 31.03 5.63 -15.53
C SER A 97 29.80 6.32 -14.94
N TRP A 98 29.87 7.64 -14.77
CA TRP A 98 28.77 8.43 -14.21
C TRP A 98 27.43 8.15 -14.91
N ASN A 99 27.44 8.06 -16.24
CA ASN A 99 26.22 7.78 -17.02
C ASN A 99 25.63 6.39 -16.73
N ARG A 100 26.47 5.38 -16.49
CA ARG A 100 26.00 4.03 -16.13
C ARG A 100 25.40 4.03 -14.73
N PHE A 101 26.09 4.65 -13.78
CA PHE A 101 25.60 4.80 -12.41
C PHE A 101 24.25 5.53 -12.38
N GLN A 102 24.13 6.66 -13.06
CA GLN A 102 22.88 7.42 -13.19
C GLN A 102 21.75 6.61 -13.84
N ARG A 103 22.04 5.82 -14.88
CA ARG A 103 21.04 4.93 -15.49
C ARG A 103 20.53 3.88 -14.49
N ALA A 104 21.41 3.29 -13.68
CA ALA A 104 21.02 2.33 -12.66
C ALA A 104 20.17 3.00 -11.57
N LEU A 105 20.56 4.18 -11.09
CA LEU A 105 19.80 4.93 -10.08
C LEU A 105 18.40 5.31 -10.58
N ARG A 106 18.27 5.72 -11.84
CA ARG A 106 16.95 5.99 -12.44
C ARG A 106 16.08 4.74 -12.46
N ALA A 107 16.62 3.59 -12.88
CA ALA A 107 15.88 2.35 -12.85
C ALA A 107 15.48 1.93 -11.41
N LEU A 108 16.31 2.21 -10.41
CA LEU A 108 15.95 2.02 -8.99
C LEU A 108 14.79 2.94 -8.57
N VAL A 109 14.85 4.23 -8.91
CA VAL A 109 13.78 5.20 -8.62
C VAL A 109 12.46 4.77 -9.26
N GLU A 110 12.49 4.37 -10.54
CA GLU A 110 11.32 3.85 -11.25
C GLU A 110 10.76 2.60 -10.59
N ALA A 111 11.62 1.66 -10.17
CA ALA A 111 11.18 0.45 -9.46
C ALA A 111 10.48 0.79 -8.13
N LEU A 112 10.97 1.79 -7.40
CA LEU A 112 10.36 2.24 -6.15
C LEU A 112 9.00 2.91 -6.39
N TYR A 113 8.89 3.79 -7.40
CA TYR A 113 7.60 4.37 -7.78
C TYR A 113 6.60 3.30 -8.24
N LEU A 114 7.03 2.32 -9.04
CA LEU A 114 6.17 1.21 -9.47
C LEU A 114 5.66 0.39 -8.27
N ARG A 115 6.50 0.15 -7.25
CA ARG A 115 6.06 -0.48 -5.99
C ARG A 115 5.04 0.38 -5.26
N ALA A 116 5.25 1.68 -5.16
CA ALA A 116 4.27 2.59 -4.57
C ALA A 116 2.93 2.52 -5.33
N PHE A 117 2.96 2.44 -6.65
CA PHE A 117 1.76 2.37 -7.49
C PHE A 117 1.03 1.03 -7.33
N GLN A 118 1.79 -0.06 -7.25
CA GLN A 118 1.26 -1.39 -6.96
C GLN A 118 0.52 -1.40 -5.61
N ARG A 119 1.12 -0.79 -4.58
CA ARG A 119 0.56 -0.72 -3.23
C ARG A 119 -0.65 0.21 -3.16
N TYR A 120 -0.64 1.32 -3.89
CA TYR A 120 -1.81 2.16 -4.10
C TYR A 120 -2.98 1.38 -4.75
N SER A 121 -2.70 0.60 -5.79
CA SER A 121 -3.70 -0.23 -6.48
C SER A 121 -4.28 -1.28 -5.51
N ALA A 122 -3.42 -1.96 -4.73
CA ALA A 122 -3.84 -2.90 -3.71
C ALA A 122 -4.74 -2.25 -2.64
N ALA A 123 -4.37 -1.08 -2.12
CA ALA A 123 -5.18 -0.34 -1.16
C ALA A 123 -6.59 -0.05 -1.70
N ARG A 124 -6.69 0.37 -2.97
CA ARG A 124 -7.99 0.63 -3.62
C ARG A 124 -8.83 -0.63 -3.82
N ASP A 125 -8.20 -1.76 -4.11
CA ASP A 125 -8.88 -3.05 -4.21
C ASP A 125 -9.44 -3.46 -2.84
N HIS A 126 -8.66 -3.32 -1.76
CA HIS A 126 -9.13 -3.55 -0.39
C HIS A 126 -10.26 -2.60 -0.01
N PHE A 127 -10.15 -1.30 -0.32
CA PHE A 127 -11.23 -0.33 -0.09
C PHE A 127 -12.54 -0.74 -0.78
N THR A 128 -12.45 -1.27 -2.00
CA THR A 128 -13.61 -1.76 -2.74
C THR A 128 -14.23 -2.98 -2.07
N ARG A 129 -13.41 -3.91 -1.57
CA ARG A 129 -13.86 -5.11 -0.84
C ARG A 129 -14.52 -4.78 0.48
N VAL A 130 -13.92 -3.92 1.29
CA VAL A 130 -14.51 -3.48 2.57
C VAL A 130 -15.84 -2.78 2.34
N ASN A 131 -15.96 -1.93 1.31
CA ASN A 131 -17.23 -1.30 1.00
C ASN A 131 -18.32 -2.31 0.61
N ARG A 132 -17.95 -3.41 -0.05
CA ARG A 132 -18.86 -4.52 -0.35
C ARG A 132 -19.24 -5.28 0.92
N GLN A 133 -18.26 -5.72 1.71
CA GLN A 133 -18.50 -6.44 2.98
C GLN A 133 -19.33 -5.62 3.96
N ARG A 134 -19.13 -4.30 4.01
CA ARG A 134 -19.96 -3.41 4.84
C ARG A 134 -21.43 -3.44 4.41
N ARG A 135 -21.72 -3.52 3.11
CA ARG A 135 -23.11 -3.62 2.62
C ARG A 135 -23.70 -4.96 3.00
N GLU A 136 -22.96 -6.03 2.73
CA GLU A 136 -23.34 -7.41 3.08
C GLU A 136 -23.55 -7.56 4.59
N GLY A 137 -22.69 -6.96 5.41
CA GLY A 137 -22.78 -7.00 6.87
C GLY A 137 -23.99 -6.24 7.41
N LYS A 138 -24.38 -5.12 6.78
CA LYS A 138 -25.63 -4.41 7.16
C LYS A 138 -26.86 -5.24 6.83
N GLU A 139 -26.86 -5.94 5.69
CA GLU A 139 -27.94 -6.85 5.30
C GLU A 139 -28.00 -8.03 6.31
N ALA A 140 -26.87 -8.67 6.59
CA ALA A 140 -26.78 -9.77 7.56
C ALA A 140 -27.18 -9.38 8.99
N LEU A 141 -26.81 -8.17 9.45
CA LEU A 141 -27.26 -7.66 10.75
C LEU A 141 -28.77 -7.42 10.78
N SER A 142 -29.36 -6.89 9.70
CA SER A 142 -30.80 -6.71 9.59
C SER A 142 -31.54 -8.05 9.59
N ASP A 143 -31.00 -9.06 8.91
CA ASP A 143 -31.57 -10.41 8.85
C ASP A 143 -31.47 -11.09 10.24
N ALA A 144 -30.34 -10.94 10.92
CA ALA A 144 -30.15 -11.44 12.28
C ALA A 144 -31.09 -10.76 13.29
N GLU A 145 -31.30 -9.45 13.17
CA GLU A 145 -32.25 -8.72 14.02
C GLU A 145 -33.68 -9.21 13.79
N ALA A 146 -34.09 -9.37 12.53
CA ALA A 146 -35.41 -9.91 12.18
C ALA A 146 -35.61 -11.34 12.70
N ALA A 147 -34.59 -12.20 12.60
CA ALA A 147 -34.63 -13.56 13.12
C ALA A 147 -34.79 -13.60 14.65
N ILE A 148 -34.04 -12.77 15.38
CA ILE A 148 -34.15 -12.63 16.84
C ILE A 148 -35.56 -12.16 17.24
N ASP A 149 -36.11 -11.18 16.53
CA ASP A 149 -37.44 -10.64 16.82
C ASP A 149 -38.58 -11.61 16.47
N PHE A 150 -38.39 -12.50 15.49
CA PHE A 150 -39.39 -13.49 15.04
C PHE A 150 -39.40 -14.81 15.84
N ASP A 151 -38.29 -15.16 16.51
CA ASP A 151 -38.25 -16.31 17.44
C ASP A 151 -39.05 -16.06 18.75
N GLY A 152 -39.63 -14.86 18.88
CA GLY A 152 -40.77 -14.60 19.74
C GLY A 152 -42.07 -15.24 19.22
N ASP A 153 -42.24 -16.54 19.47
CA ASP A 153 -43.52 -17.30 19.48
C ASP A 153 -44.00 -18.02 18.18
N GLY A 154 -43.15 -18.30 17.17
CA GLY A 154 -43.69 -19.01 15.98
C GLY A 154 -42.78 -19.53 14.86
N GLY A 155 -41.50 -19.84 15.11
CA GLY A 155 -40.52 -20.22 14.09
C GLY A 155 -41.03 -21.14 12.97
N LEU A 156 -40.84 -20.72 11.70
CA LEU A 156 -41.21 -21.47 10.50
C LEU A 156 -40.11 -22.46 10.13
N ALA A 157 -40.48 -23.68 9.74
CA ALA A 157 -39.53 -24.71 9.32
C ALA A 157 -38.91 -24.36 7.95
N GLY A 158 -37.61 -24.04 7.92
CA GLY A 158 -36.84 -23.76 6.70
C GLY A 158 -36.13 -22.41 6.65
N GLU A 159 -36.31 -21.56 7.66
CA GLU A 159 -35.58 -20.29 7.82
C GLU A 159 -34.31 -20.50 8.66
N GLU A 160 -33.28 -19.70 8.38
CA GLU A 160 -32.01 -19.68 9.12
C GLU A 160 -32.28 -19.38 10.59
N SER A 161 -31.69 -20.15 11.51
CA SER A 161 -31.90 -19.91 12.93
C SER A 161 -31.27 -18.59 13.37
N PRO A 162 -31.78 -17.90 14.41
CA PRO A 162 -31.16 -16.69 14.93
C PRO A 162 -29.68 -16.86 15.28
N GLY A 163 -29.29 -18.07 15.72
CA GLY A 163 -27.89 -18.40 16.00
C GLY A 163 -27.01 -18.48 14.76
N GLU A 164 -27.53 -18.96 13.64
CA GLU A 164 -26.82 -19.03 12.34
C GLU A 164 -26.71 -17.62 11.72
N ALA A 165 -27.79 -16.84 11.74
CA ALA A 165 -27.78 -15.46 11.23
C ALA A 165 -26.80 -14.55 11.99
N VAL A 166 -26.74 -14.67 13.32
CA VAL A 166 -25.74 -13.95 14.15
C VAL A 166 -24.32 -14.41 13.83
N ALA A 167 -24.09 -15.70 13.62
CA ALA A 167 -22.76 -16.21 13.27
C ALA A 167 -22.31 -15.75 11.89
N ASN A 168 -23.22 -15.69 10.92
CA ASN A 168 -22.95 -15.14 9.59
C ASN A 168 -22.59 -13.65 9.67
N ALA A 169 -23.36 -12.85 10.43
CA ALA A 169 -23.05 -11.44 10.65
C ALA A 169 -21.66 -11.27 11.31
N ALA A 170 -21.32 -12.08 12.31
CA ALA A 170 -20.00 -12.05 12.96
C ALA A 170 -18.86 -12.31 11.96
N SER A 171 -19.00 -13.33 11.11
CA SER A 171 -18.00 -13.66 10.09
C SER A 171 -17.78 -12.51 9.11
N ILE A 172 -18.85 -11.81 8.69
CA ILE A 172 -18.72 -10.67 7.76
C ILE A 172 -18.03 -9.47 8.43
N VAL A 173 -18.27 -9.24 9.73
CA VAL A 173 -17.55 -8.20 10.48
C VAL A 173 -16.06 -8.53 10.56
N GLU A 174 -15.70 -9.76 10.92
CA GLU A 174 -14.30 -10.22 10.99
C GLU A 174 -13.59 -10.08 9.64
N ASP A 175 -14.24 -10.51 8.56
CA ASP A 175 -13.71 -10.38 7.20
C ASP A 175 -13.51 -8.91 6.80
N ALA A 176 -14.42 -8.02 7.22
CA ALA A 176 -14.28 -6.58 6.96
C ALA A 176 -13.13 -5.96 7.76
N GLU A 177 -12.92 -6.36 9.02
CA GLU A 177 -11.79 -5.91 9.85
C GLU A 177 -10.44 -6.36 9.27
N SER A 178 -10.36 -7.61 8.81
CA SER A 178 -9.16 -8.15 8.15
C SER A 178 -8.80 -7.36 6.88
N GLU A 179 -9.80 -7.03 6.05
CA GLU A 179 -9.60 -6.23 4.85
C GLU A 179 -9.27 -4.75 5.16
N VAL A 180 -9.72 -4.20 6.30
CA VAL A 180 -9.26 -2.88 6.78
C VAL A 180 -7.77 -2.93 7.07
N ALA A 181 -7.31 -3.90 7.88
CA ALA A 181 -5.90 -4.02 8.25
C ALA A 181 -5.01 -4.16 7.01
N ALA A 182 -5.42 -4.98 6.03
CA ALA A 182 -4.71 -5.12 4.76
C ALA A 182 -4.69 -3.81 3.94
N ALA A 183 -5.79 -3.03 3.97
CA ALA A 183 -5.83 -1.73 3.32
C ALA A 183 -4.90 -0.71 4.00
N GLU A 184 -4.87 -0.69 5.33
CA GLU A 184 -4.00 0.18 6.12
C GLU A 184 -2.52 -0.10 5.85
N GLU A 185 -2.14 -1.38 5.82
CA GLU A 185 -0.79 -1.83 5.45
C GLU A 185 -0.44 -1.38 4.02
N ALA A 186 -1.34 -1.60 3.06
CA ALA A 186 -1.10 -1.20 1.67
C ALA A 186 -0.97 0.32 1.49
N VAL A 187 -1.71 1.12 2.25
CA VAL A 187 -1.57 2.59 2.28
C VAL A 187 -0.20 2.98 2.85
N ALA A 188 0.21 2.35 3.97
CA ALA A 188 1.50 2.63 4.59
C ALA A 188 2.67 2.32 3.65
N ASP A 189 2.63 1.16 3.00
CA ASP A 189 3.60 0.78 1.98
C ASP A 189 3.65 1.74 0.80
N ALA A 190 2.49 2.21 0.33
CA ALA A 190 2.44 3.16 -0.78
C ALA A 190 3.16 4.47 -0.43
N HIS A 191 2.92 5.01 0.77
CA HIS A 191 3.63 6.20 1.27
C HIS A 191 5.12 5.95 1.46
N PHE A 192 5.51 4.80 2.02
CA PHE A 192 6.89 4.44 2.26
C PHE A 192 7.71 4.32 0.97
N TYR A 193 7.23 3.56 -0.02
CA TYR A 193 7.93 3.42 -1.30
C TYR A 193 7.96 4.72 -2.09
N TYR A 194 6.93 5.55 -1.97
CA TYR A 194 6.94 6.89 -2.56
C TYR A 194 7.99 7.78 -1.90
N ALA A 195 8.08 7.78 -0.56
CA ALA A 195 9.10 8.53 0.18
C ALA A 195 10.52 8.11 -0.21
N LEU A 196 10.75 6.81 -0.35
CA LEU A 196 12.01 6.26 -0.86
C LEU A 196 12.32 6.78 -2.26
N ALA A 197 11.39 6.64 -3.21
CA ALA A 197 11.59 7.10 -4.58
C ALA A 197 11.89 8.61 -4.64
N ALA A 198 11.14 9.41 -3.88
CA ALA A 198 11.33 10.87 -3.79
C ALA A 198 12.68 11.27 -3.19
N ALA A 199 13.16 10.53 -2.17
CA ALA A 199 14.49 10.76 -1.60
C ALA A 199 15.60 10.54 -2.64
N TYR A 200 15.54 9.45 -3.39
CA TYR A 200 16.49 9.17 -4.48
C TYR A 200 16.40 10.22 -5.58
N GLN A 201 15.19 10.56 -6.00
CA GLN A 201 14.95 11.53 -7.06
C GLN A 201 15.57 12.89 -6.70
N THR A 202 15.35 13.34 -5.46
CA THR A 202 15.86 14.62 -4.94
C THR A 202 17.38 14.61 -4.86
N GLU A 203 17.97 13.57 -4.27
CA GLU A 203 19.43 13.47 -4.10
C GLU A 203 20.15 13.48 -5.46
N GLN A 204 19.60 12.77 -6.44
CA GLN A 204 20.24 12.59 -7.74
C GLN A 204 19.86 13.66 -8.76
N GLY A 205 18.96 14.58 -8.39
CA GLY A 205 18.44 15.62 -9.30
C GLY A 205 17.77 15.03 -10.55
N ILE A 206 17.05 13.93 -10.40
CA ILE A 206 16.36 13.26 -11.52
C ILE A 206 15.04 13.98 -11.78
N GLU A 207 14.88 14.53 -12.99
CA GLU A 207 13.62 15.18 -13.38
C GLU A 207 12.57 14.13 -13.77
N ASP A 208 11.28 14.43 -13.55
CA ASP A 208 10.18 13.51 -13.90
C ASP A 208 10.22 13.09 -15.38
N ALA A 209 10.65 13.98 -16.26
CA ALA A 209 10.77 13.72 -17.70
C ALA A 209 11.89 12.71 -18.05
N GLU A 210 12.78 12.42 -17.12
CA GLU A 210 13.84 11.42 -17.27
C GLU A 210 13.41 10.00 -16.85
N LEU A 211 12.20 9.86 -16.28
CA LEU A 211 11.60 8.59 -15.93
C LEU A 211 10.83 8.04 -17.15
N GLU A 212 11.33 6.93 -17.70
CA GLU A 212 10.75 6.25 -18.87
C GLU A 212 9.72 5.20 -18.47
N GLY A 213 9.84 4.63 -17.27
CA GLY A 213 8.98 3.55 -16.77
C GLY A 213 7.76 3.99 -15.99
N VAL A 214 7.78 5.22 -15.49
CA VAL A 214 6.72 5.78 -14.67
C VAL A 214 6.37 7.19 -15.13
N SER A 215 5.09 7.53 -14.99
CA SER A 215 4.57 8.88 -15.12
C SER A 215 3.98 9.27 -13.77
N LEU A 216 4.57 10.30 -13.16
CA LEU A 216 4.08 10.85 -11.88
C LEU A 216 2.81 11.70 -12.07
N GLY A 217 2.40 12.00 -13.31
CA GLY A 217 1.21 12.79 -13.59
C GLY A 217 1.29 14.22 -13.03
N ASP A 218 0.14 14.84 -12.74
CA ASP A 218 0.05 16.24 -12.30
C ASP A 218 0.06 16.46 -10.77
N ASP A 219 -0.13 15.44 -9.91
CA ASP A 219 0.01 15.62 -8.44
C ASP A 219 -0.02 14.28 -7.66
N PRO A 220 1.12 13.58 -7.48
CA PRO A 220 1.17 12.39 -6.63
C PRO A 220 0.77 12.65 -5.17
N ASP A 221 1.02 13.86 -4.65
CA ASP A 221 0.69 14.21 -3.26
C ASP A 221 -0.83 14.21 -3.05
N TRP A 222 -1.59 14.67 -4.04
CA TRP A 222 -3.05 14.59 -4.00
C TRP A 222 -3.56 13.14 -3.89
N TYR A 223 -2.98 12.20 -4.65
CA TYR A 223 -3.38 10.79 -4.61
C TYR A 223 -3.06 10.12 -3.27
N LEU A 224 -1.89 10.44 -2.71
CA LEU A 224 -1.49 9.96 -1.39
C LEU A 224 -2.39 10.52 -0.28
N GLN A 225 -2.85 11.77 -0.42
CA GLN A 225 -3.83 12.37 0.48
C GLN A 225 -5.20 11.68 0.37
N ASP A 226 -5.65 11.35 -0.85
CA ASP A 226 -6.91 10.63 -1.08
C ASP A 226 -6.91 9.23 -0.45
N LEU A 227 -5.82 8.46 -0.60
CA LEU A 227 -5.65 7.16 0.05
C LEU A 227 -5.83 7.24 1.57
N ARG A 228 -5.21 8.24 2.21
CA ARG A 228 -5.31 8.43 3.65
C ARG A 228 -6.74 8.73 4.07
N HIS A 229 -7.41 9.65 3.37
CA HIS A 229 -8.80 10.00 3.67
C HIS A 229 -9.75 8.82 3.51
N GLU A 230 -9.55 7.97 2.50
CA GLU A 230 -10.36 6.76 2.33
C GLU A 230 -10.10 5.72 3.42
N ARG A 231 -8.84 5.53 3.84
CA ARG A 231 -8.50 4.70 5.00
C ARG A 231 -9.24 5.14 6.27
N ASP A 232 -9.18 6.43 6.61
CA ASP A 232 -9.81 6.94 7.84
C ASP A 232 -11.34 6.77 7.82
N ARG A 233 -11.95 7.02 6.65
CA ARG A 233 -13.38 6.78 6.43
C ARG A 233 -13.72 5.31 6.60
N LEU A 234 -12.86 4.42 6.13
CA LEU A 234 -13.08 2.99 6.12
C LEU A 234 -12.97 2.40 7.54
N ALA A 235 -11.96 2.79 8.31
CA ALA A 235 -11.84 2.43 9.73
C ALA A 235 -13.08 2.86 10.53
N THR A 236 -13.52 4.11 10.38
CA THR A 236 -14.74 4.62 11.04
C THR A 236 -15.98 3.81 10.66
N ARG A 237 -16.10 3.42 9.39
CA ARG A 237 -17.27 2.68 8.88
C ARG A 237 -17.33 1.25 9.40
N VAL A 238 -16.19 0.59 9.56
CA VAL A 238 -16.12 -0.77 10.11
C VAL A 238 -16.31 -0.75 11.63
N GLU A 239 -15.80 0.27 12.32
CA GLU A 239 -16.09 0.47 13.75
C GLU A 239 -17.60 0.56 14.04
N TRP A 240 -18.35 1.28 13.21
CA TRP A 240 -19.82 1.33 13.33
C TRP A 240 -20.46 -0.04 13.09
N LEU A 241 -19.98 -0.79 12.09
CA LEU A 241 -20.49 -2.13 11.80
C LEU A 241 -20.25 -3.08 12.99
N ARG A 242 -19.06 -3.04 13.59
CA ARG A 242 -18.73 -3.80 14.80
C ARG A 242 -19.62 -3.41 15.97
N THR A 243 -19.79 -2.11 16.21
CA THR A 243 -20.63 -1.60 17.30
C THR A 243 -22.09 -2.08 17.16
N ASP A 244 -22.62 -2.06 15.93
CA ASP A 244 -23.98 -2.54 15.65
C ASP A 244 -24.10 -4.06 15.86
N PHE A 245 -23.07 -4.83 15.48
CA PHE A 245 -22.99 -6.25 15.78
C PHE A 245 -22.93 -6.54 17.29
N GLU A 246 -22.07 -5.85 18.04
CA GLU A 246 -21.93 -6.03 19.49
C GLU A 246 -23.27 -5.80 20.20
N ARG A 247 -24.01 -4.75 19.83
CA ARG A 247 -25.36 -4.47 20.35
C ARG A 247 -26.37 -5.56 20.03
N LEU A 248 -26.27 -6.16 18.84
CA LEU A 248 -27.14 -7.23 18.40
C LEU A 248 -26.82 -8.55 19.14
N ALA A 249 -25.54 -8.84 19.34
CA ALA A 249 -25.08 -10.00 20.10
C ALA A 249 -25.52 -9.93 21.58
N ASP A 250 -25.51 -8.75 22.19
CA ASP A 250 -25.98 -8.53 23.57
C ASP A 250 -27.50 -8.73 23.76
N ARG A 251 -28.30 -8.72 22.67
CA ARG A 251 -29.75 -8.96 22.72
C ARG A 251 -30.13 -10.45 22.71
N ARG A 252 -29.19 -11.34 22.43
CA ARG A 252 -29.38 -12.79 22.36
C ARG A 252 -29.23 -13.45 23.74
#